data_AF-A0A0U2YYE7-F1
#
_entry.id   AF-A0A0U2YYE7-F1
#
_cell.length_a   1.000
_cell.length_b   1.000
_cell.length_c   1.000
_cell.angle_alpha   90.00
_cell.angle_beta   90.00
_cell.angle_gamma   90.00
#
_symmetry.space_group_name_H-M   'P 1'
#
loop_
_entity.id
_entity.type
_entity.pdbx_description
1 polymer ?
#
loop_
_entity_poly.entity_id
_entity_poly.type
_entity_poly.pdbx_seq_one_letter_code
_entity_poly.pdbx_strand_id
1 'polypeptide(L)'
;LSLSAGNLETSAAVQYGGALGAHTHYRVYASEIRRRAFDNSAGQDAHDGWRKPQAGFRLDWDAGNGDALMLQGDLHDGRQDQPAGPDARSTEGDLLARWQHALSETSSFQLQTYYDHVYRRNEGDGSGFNLDTWDIEAQHNLALGERNQVVWGVGDRIYRYDIKPRIGVANSLLWDPT
;
A
#
# COMPACT_ATOMS: atom_id res chain seq x y z
N LEU A 1 -11.61 -18.46 -1.22
CA LEU A 1 -10.91 -18.75 -2.49
C LEU A 1 -11.77 -18.24 -3.62
N SER A 2 -11.19 -17.47 -4.54
CA SER A 2 -11.83 -17.01 -5.78
C SER A 2 -10.90 -17.26 -6.96
N LEU A 3 -11.48 -17.63 -8.10
CA LEU A 3 -10.77 -17.87 -9.37
C LEU A 3 -11.58 -17.22 -10.49
N SER A 4 -10.90 -16.57 -11.43
CA SER A 4 -11.49 -16.04 -12.65
C SER A 4 -10.58 -16.33 -13.84
N ALA A 5 -11.18 -16.63 -15.00
CA ALA A 5 -10.45 -16.88 -16.23
C ALA A 5 -11.24 -16.34 -17.42
N GLY A 6 -10.54 -15.59 -18.28
CA GLY A 6 -11.02 -15.06 -19.54
C GLY A 6 -10.07 -15.38 -20.70
N ASN A 7 -10.36 -14.81 -21.86
CA ASN A 7 -9.56 -15.02 -23.08
C ASN A 7 -8.14 -14.44 -23.00
N LEU A 8 -7.89 -13.46 -22.14
CA LEU A 8 -6.58 -12.79 -21.99
C LEU A 8 -6.12 -12.66 -20.54
N GLU A 9 -7.06 -12.69 -19.58
CA GLU A 9 -6.78 -12.46 -18.17
C GLU A 9 -7.18 -13.67 -17.31
N THR A 10 -6.36 -13.95 -16.31
CA THR A 10 -6.66 -14.92 -15.26
C THR A 10 -6.37 -14.29 -13.91
N SER A 11 -7.21 -14.57 -12.92
CA SER A 11 -6.95 -14.16 -11.54
C SER A 11 -7.24 -15.27 -10.54
N ALA A 12 -6.47 -15.27 -9.46
CA ALA A 12 -6.65 -16.16 -8.33
C ALA A 12 -6.50 -15.36 -7.04
N ALA A 13 -7.32 -15.64 -6.03
CA ALA A 13 -7.14 -15.10 -4.71
C ALA A 13 -7.56 -16.09 -3.61
N VAL A 14 -6.76 -16.13 -2.55
CA VAL A 14 -7.04 -16.90 -1.35
C VAL A 14 -6.96 -15.97 -0.14
N GLN A 15 -7.85 -16.20 0.82
CA GLN A 15 -7.86 -15.48 2.08
C GLN A 15 -8.19 -16.47 3.19
N TYR A 16 -7.54 -16.28 4.32
CA TYR A 16 -7.81 -17.01 5.55
C TYR A 16 -7.81 -16.02 6.71
N GLY A 17 -8.70 -16.23 7.67
CA GLY A 17 -8.83 -15.34 8.82
C GLY A 17 -9.65 -15.97 9.92
N GLY A 18 -9.58 -15.37 11.10
CA GLY A 18 -10.26 -15.88 12.29
C GLY A 18 -10.01 -14.99 13.49
N ALA A 19 -10.32 -15.53 14.67
CA ALA A 19 -10.06 -14.90 15.94
C ALA A 19 -8.87 -15.55 16.66
N LEU A 20 -8.07 -14.75 17.36
CA LEU A 20 -7.06 -15.17 18.31
C LEU A 20 -7.53 -14.76 19.70
N GLY A 21 -8.14 -15.71 20.43
CA GLY A 21 -8.84 -15.40 21.68
C GLY A 21 -10.14 -14.63 21.42
N ALA A 22 -10.65 -13.93 22.44
CA ALA A 22 -11.93 -13.22 22.37
C ALA A 22 -11.84 -11.80 21.77
N HIS A 23 -10.62 -11.26 21.66
CA HIS A 23 -10.37 -9.83 21.51
C HIS A 23 -9.59 -9.47 20.24
N THR A 24 -9.09 -10.46 19.52
CA THR A 24 -8.22 -10.23 18.36
C THR A 24 -8.76 -10.96 17.16
N HIS A 25 -8.88 -10.25 16.04
CA HIS A 25 -9.23 -10.81 14.75
C HIS A 25 -8.09 -10.60 13.77
N TYR A 26 -7.91 -11.54 12.85
CA TYR A 26 -6.91 -11.41 11.82
C TYR A 26 -7.41 -11.95 10.49
N ARG A 27 -6.78 -11.48 9.42
CA ARG A 27 -6.87 -12.04 8.09
C ARG A 27 -5.52 -11.96 7.40
N VAL A 28 -5.23 -12.94 6.57
CA VAL A 28 -4.12 -12.98 5.62
C VAL A 28 -4.68 -13.33 4.26
N TYR A 29 -4.12 -12.76 3.21
CA TYR A 29 -4.55 -13.05 1.85
C TYR A 29 -3.39 -12.99 0.87
N ALA A 30 -3.59 -13.65 -0.26
CA ALA A 30 -2.73 -13.55 -1.42
C ALA A 30 -3.59 -13.59 -2.67
N SER A 31 -3.17 -12.87 -3.70
CA SER A 31 -3.81 -12.84 -5.00
C SER A 31 -2.78 -12.68 -6.12
N GLU A 32 -3.14 -13.09 -7.32
CA GLU A 32 -2.41 -12.77 -8.55
C GLU A 32 -3.42 -12.45 -9.64
N ILE A 33 -3.15 -11.38 -10.39
CA ILE A 33 -3.77 -11.14 -11.69
C ILE A 33 -2.67 -11.28 -12.73
N ARG A 34 -2.96 -12.04 -13.79
CA ARG A 34 -2.08 -12.21 -14.94
C ARG A 34 -2.84 -11.91 -16.21
N ARG A 35 -2.24 -11.08 -17.06
CA ARG A 35 -2.72 -10.80 -18.40
C ARG A 35 -1.67 -11.22 -19.42
N ARG A 36 -2.10 -12.01 -20.40
CA ARG A 36 -1.26 -12.41 -21.54
C ARG A 36 -1.05 -11.23 -22.49
N ALA A 37 0.03 -11.29 -23.25
CA ALA A 37 0.27 -10.35 -24.32
C ALA A 37 -0.83 -10.43 -25.39
N PHE A 38 -1.09 -9.31 -26.05
CA PHE A 38 -1.90 -9.28 -27.25
C PHE A 38 -1.12 -9.78 -28.47
N ASP A 39 -1.84 -10.17 -29.51
CA ASP A 39 -1.26 -10.29 -30.84
C ASP A 39 -1.28 -8.92 -31.53
N ASN A 40 -0.17 -8.54 -32.17
CA ASN A 40 -0.08 -7.34 -32.98
C ASN A 40 -0.84 -7.51 -34.31
N SER A 41 -0.85 -6.48 -35.17
CA SER A 41 -1.57 -6.52 -36.46
C SER A 41 -1.05 -7.57 -37.45
N ALA A 42 0.14 -8.13 -37.22
CA ALA A 42 0.73 -9.22 -37.99
C ALA A 42 0.46 -10.61 -37.37
N GLY A 43 -0.28 -10.69 -36.27
CA GLY A 43 -0.57 -11.93 -35.55
C GLY A 43 0.60 -12.43 -34.71
N GLN A 44 1.55 -11.56 -34.36
CA GLN A 44 2.72 -11.90 -33.53
C GLN A 44 2.52 -11.39 -32.11
N ASP A 45 3.07 -12.09 -31.12
CA ASP A 45 3.07 -11.67 -29.71
C ASP A 45 3.62 -10.23 -29.59
N ALA A 46 2.82 -9.33 -29.00
CA ALA A 46 3.15 -7.93 -28.86
C ALA A 46 4.12 -7.64 -27.72
N HIS A 47 4.43 -8.63 -26.86
CA HIS A 47 5.31 -8.51 -25.69
C HIS A 47 4.85 -7.40 -24.72
N ASP A 48 3.54 -7.33 -24.48
CA ASP A 48 2.86 -6.37 -23.58
C ASP A 48 2.09 -7.05 -22.43
N GLY A 49 2.44 -8.31 -22.14
CA GLY A 49 1.90 -9.08 -21.02
C GLY A 49 2.32 -8.51 -19.67
N TRP A 50 1.54 -8.81 -18.63
CA TRP A 50 1.90 -8.44 -17.26
C TRP A 50 1.30 -9.35 -16.20
N ARG A 51 1.89 -9.33 -15.01
CA ARG A 51 1.30 -9.94 -13.81
C ARG A 51 1.53 -9.07 -12.59
N LYS A 52 0.61 -9.17 -11.64
CA LYS A 52 0.64 -8.46 -10.36
C LYS A 52 0.24 -9.40 -9.21
N PRO A 53 1.17 -10.17 -8.66
CA PRO A 53 0.95 -10.83 -7.38
C PRO A 53 0.90 -9.82 -6.22
N GLN A 54 0.04 -10.09 -5.24
CA GLN A 54 -0.12 -9.34 -4.01
C GLN A 54 -0.27 -10.31 -2.84
N ALA A 55 0.27 -9.95 -1.69
CA ALA A 55 -0.02 -10.58 -0.42
C ALA A 55 -0.24 -9.51 0.63
N GLY A 56 -1.11 -9.78 1.61
CA GLY A 56 -1.38 -8.82 2.66
C GLY A 56 -1.96 -9.46 3.90
N PHE A 57 -2.00 -8.66 4.96
CA PHE A 57 -2.57 -9.08 6.23
C PHE A 57 -3.27 -7.90 6.91
N ARG A 58 -4.14 -8.24 7.84
CA ARG A 58 -4.70 -7.29 8.80
C ARG A 58 -4.94 -7.99 10.12
N LEU A 59 -4.69 -7.26 11.20
CA LEU A 59 -4.95 -7.63 12.58
C LEU A 59 -5.72 -6.49 13.23
N ASP A 60 -6.82 -6.81 13.89
CA ASP A 60 -7.62 -5.89 14.68
C ASP A 60 -7.67 -6.45 16.11
N TRP A 61 -7.34 -5.63 17.11
CA TRP A 61 -7.35 -5.97 18.52
C TRP A 61 -8.19 -4.97 19.30
N ASP A 62 -9.13 -5.46 20.10
CA ASP A 62 -9.93 -4.68 21.05
C ASP A 62 -9.62 -5.18 22.46
N ALA A 63 -8.91 -4.38 23.23
CA ALA A 63 -8.46 -4.74 24.56
C ALA A 63 -9.59 -4.80 25.62
N GLY A 64 -10.79 -4.31 25.30
CA GLY A 64 -11.94 -4.27 26.22
C GLY A 64 -11.81 -3.24 27.35
N ASN A 65 -10.76 -2.43 27.34
CA ASN A 65 -10.48 -1.37 28.32
C ASN A 65 -10.55 0.05 27.71
N GLY A 66 -11.08 0.17 26.48
CA GLY A 66 -11.08 1.41 25.71
C GLY A 66 -9.95 1.53 24.69
N ASP A 67 -8.98 0.61 24.67
CA ASP A 67 -7.93 0.54 23.66
C ASP A 67 -8.33 -0.36 22.49
N ALA A 68 -8.15 0.15 21.27
CA ALA A 68 -8.27 -0.63 20.03
C ALA A 68 -7.05 -0.39 19.13
N LEU A 69 -6.50 -1.45 18.55
CA LEU A 69 -5.39 -1.40 17.61
C LEU A 69 -5.79 -2.07 16.29
N MET A 70 -5.44 -1.43 15.18
CA MET A 70 -5.48 -2.02 13.86
C MET A 70 -4.08 -1.96 13.25
N LEU A 71 -3.61 -3.09 12.74
CA LEU A 71 -2.37 -3.20 11.98
C LEU A 71 -2.68 -3.89 10.67
N GLN A 72 -2.33 -3.28 9.55
CA GLN A 72 -2.42 -3.91 8.24
C GLN A 72 -1.17 -3.62 7.43
N GLY A 73 -0.88 -4.50 6.48
CA GLY A 73 0.16 -4.25 5.50
C GLY A 73 -0.01 -5.13 4.27
N ASP A 74 0.51 -4.63 3.17
CA ASP A 74 0.44 -5.25 1.86
C ASP A 74 1.83 -5.26 1.22
N LEU A 75 2.06 -6.28 0.39
CA LEU A 75 3.22 -6.44 -0.46
C LEU A 75 2.72 -6.73 -1.87
N HIS A 76 3.26 -6.01 -2.83
CA HIS A 76 2.96 -6.14 -4.24
C HIS A 76 4.26 -6.39 -5.00
N ASP A 77 4.20 -7.29 -5.96
CA ASP A 77 5.22 -7.39 -7.01
C ASP A 77 4.52 -7.24 -8.36
N GLY A 78 5.25 -6.75 -9.34
CA GLY A 78 4.74 -6.48 -10.68
C GLY A 78 5.82 -6.75 -11.70
N ARG A 79 5.45 -7.47 -12.75
CA ARG A 79 6.22 -7.55 -13.99
C ARG A 79 5.35 -7.13 -15.14
N GLN A 80 5.88 -6.25 -15.97
CA GLN A 80 5.26 -5.82 -17.21
C GLN A 80 6.28 -5.93 -18.32
N ASP A 81 5.92 -6.69 -19.34
CA ASP A 81 6.72 -6.84 -20.55
C ASP A 81 6.56 -5.56 -21.40
N GLN A 82 7.64 -5.13 -22.07
CA GLN A 82 7.65 -3.89 -22.86
C GLN A 82 8.01 -4.14 -24.34
N PRO A 83 7.10 -3.89 -25.28
CA PRO A 83 7.29 -4.26 -26.70
C PRO A 83 8.56 -3.70 -27.36
N ALA A 84 8.99 -2.51 -26.94
CA ALA A 84 10.10 -1.77 -27.54
C ALA A 84 11.19 -1.40 -26.53
N GLY A 85 11.23 -2.07 -25.37
CA GLY A 85 12.11 -1.71 -24.26
C GLY A 85 12.36 -2.87 -23.30
N PRO A 86 13.23 -2.67 -22.31
CA PRO A 86 13.38 -3.65 -21.25
C PRO A 86 12.10 -3.79 -20.42
N ASP A 87 11.82 -5.01 -19.97
CA ASP A 87 10.69 -5.27 -19.07
C ASP A 87 10.79 -4.42 -17.80
N ALA A 88 9.64 -3.97 -17.31
CA ALA A 88 9.53 -3.23 -16.07
C ALA A 88 9.23 -4.16 -14.89
N ARG A 89 9.86 -3.87 -13.76
CA ARG A 89 9.59 -4.47 -12.47
C ARG A 89 9.17 -3.42 -11.46
N SER A 90 8.20 -3.77 -10.63
CA SER A 90 7.78 -2.95 -9.50
C SER A 90 7.63 -3.82 -8.27
N THR A 91 8.16 -3.38 -7.14
CA THR A 91 7.87 -3.95 -5.83
C THR A 91 7.37 -2.82 -4.96
N GLU A 92 6.21 -3.01 -4.33
CA GLU A 92 5.57 -1.99 -3.50
C GLU A 92 5.16 -2.64 -2.18
N GLY A 93 5.25 -1.92 -1.08
CA GLY A 93 4.83 -2.44 0.21
C GLY A 93 4.44 -1.34 1.17
N ASP A 94 3.35 -1.56 1.88
CA ASP A 94 2.81 -0.59 2.83
C ASP A 94 2.50 -1.23 4.18
N LEU A 95 2.52 -0.39 5.21
CA LEU A 95 2.20 -0.73 6.59
C LEU A 95 1.42 0.42 7.22
N LEU A 96 0.25 0.11 7.77
CA LEU A 96 -0.61 1.05 8.49
C LEU A 96 -0.87 0.51 9.88
N ALA A 97 -0.54 1.31 10.90
CA ALA A 97 -0.94 1.07 12.27
C ALA A 97 -1.85 2.20 12.75
N ARG A 98 -2.96 1.85 13.40
CA ARG A 98 -3.89 2.78 14.02
C ARG A 98 -4.22 2.32 15.43
N TRP A 99 -3.93 3.16 16.40
CA TRP A 99 -4.37 2.98 17.78
C TRP A 99 -5.46 4.00 18.11
N GLN A 100 -6.49 3.55 18.79
CA GLN A 100 -7.57 4.37 19.33
C GLN A 100 -7.69 4.10 20.82
N HIS A 101 -7.91 5.16 21.60
CA HIS A 101 -8.08 5.10 23.04
C HIS A 101 -9.26 5.96 23.47
N ALA A 102 -10.23 5.35 24.13
CA ALA A 102 -11.32 6.06 24.79
C ALA A 102 -10.80 6.65 26.11
N LEU A 103 -10.53 7.96 26.11
CA LEU A 103 -10.09 8.70 27.29
C LEU A 103 -11.22 8.83 28.33
N SER A 104 -12.48 8.90 27.86
CA SER A 104 -13.71 8.88 28.67
C SER A 104 -14.93 8.58 27.78
N GLU A 105 -16.14 8.61 28.34
CA GLU A 105 -17.38 8.50 27.58
C GLU A 105 -17.58 9.64 26.55
N THR A 106 -16.90 10.78 26.72
CA THR A 106 -17.04 11.97 25.88
C THR A 106 -15.76 12.39 25.17
N SER A 107 -14.70 11.60 25.26
CA SER A 107 -13.39 11.94 24.70
C SER A 107 -12.65 10.70 24.19
N SER A 108 -12.06 10.82 22.99
CA SER A 108 -11.27 9.75 22.37
C SER A 108 -10.06 10.29 21.63
N PHE A 109 -8.99 9.53 21.65
CA PHE A 109 -7.74 9.83 20.97
C PHE A 109 -7.44 8.77 19.92
N GLN A 110 -6.87 9.18 18.78
CA GLN A 110 -6.37 8.30 17.73
C GLN A 110 -4.94 8.68 17.37
N LEU A 111 -4.07 7.67 17.26
CA LEU A 111 -2.77 7.79 16.62
C LEU A 111 -2.74 6.88 15.39
N GLN A 112 -2.35 7.41 14.25
CA GLN A 112 -2.16 6.65 13.02
C GLN A 112 -0.75 6.87 12.50
N THR A 113 -0.12 5.79 12.04
CA THR A 113 1.18 5.83 11.38
C THR A 113 1.10 5.00 10.10
N TYR A 114 1.68 5.51 9.03
CA TYR A 114 1.69 4.88 7.74
C TYR A 114 3.10 4.93 7.14
N TYR A 115 3.51 3.82 6.56
CA TYR A 115 4.75 3.69 5.80
C TYR A 115 4.43 3.05 4.46
N ASP A 116 5.02 3.57 3.40
CA ASP A 116 4.94 3.01 2.05
C ASP A 116 6.31 3.05 1.39
N HIS A 117 6.64 1.97 0.69
CA HIS A 117 7.85 1.83 -0.10
C HIS A 117 7.49 1.40 -1.51
N VAL A 118 7.88 2.21 -2.49
CA VAL A 118 7.72 1.90 -3.91
C VAL A 118 9.09 1.80 -4.54
N TYR A 119 9.40 0.65 -5.11
CA TYR A 119 10.56 0.44 -5.96
C TYR A 119 10.13 0.08 -7.37
N ARG A 120 10.58 0.84 -8.37
CA ARG A 120 10.42 0.50 -9.78
C ARG A 120 11.75 0.49 -10.49
N ARG A 121 11.94 -0.46 -11.41
CA ARG A 121 13.13 -0.56 -12.25
C ARG A 121 12.84 -1.13 -13.64
N ASN A 122 13.66 -0.77 -14.61
CA ASN A 122 13.77 -1.40 -15.91
C ASN A 122 14.84 -2.50 -15.85
N GLU A 123 14.56 -3.70 -16.40
CA GLU A 123 15.50 -4.83 -16.35
C GLU A 123 16.74 -4.66 -17.24
N GLY A 124 16.72 -3.71 -18.18
CA GLY A 124 17.81 -3.48 -19.13
C GLY A 124 18.98 -2.69 -18.55
N ASP A 125 18.70 -1.47 -18.08
CA ASP A 125 19.71 -0.54 -17.57
C ASP A 125 19.63 -0.31 -16.05
N GLY A 126 18.65 -0.96 -15.37
CA GLY A 126 18.41 -0.78 -13.95
C GLY A 126 17.89 0.61 -13.59
N SER A 127 17.52 1.44 -14.57
CA SER A 127 16.93 2.75 -14.35
C SER A 127 15.57 2.62 -13.68
N GLY A 128 15.20 3.60 -12.88
CA GLY A 128 13.99 3.53 -12.06
C GLY A 128 14.03 4.46 -10.87
N PHE A 129 13.19 4.20 -9.88
CA PHE A 129 13.12 5.00 -8.67
C PHE A 129 12.75 4.19 -7.44
N ASN A 130 13.16 4.72 -6.28
CA ASN A 130 12.64 4.37 -4.98
C ASN A 130 11.90 5.57 -4.39
N LEU A 131 10.77 5.34 -3.74
CA LEU A 131 10.05 6.32 -2.96
C LEU A 131 9.68 5.70 -1.62
N ASP A 132 10.15 6.30 -0.53
CA ASP A 132 9.67 6.01 0.81
C ASP A 132 8.74 7.14 1.26
N THR A 133 7.55 6.79 1.76
CA THR A 133 6.61 7.73 2.37
C THR A 133 6.42 7.36 3.83
N TRP A 134 6.63 8.32 4.73
CA TRP A 134 6.36 8.18 6.16
C TRP A 134 5.29 9.21 6.55
N ASP A 135 4.28 8.78 7.30
CA ASP A 135 3.19 9.62 7.74
C ASP A 135 2.78 9.28 9.18
N ILE A 136 2.53 10.31 9.98
CA ILE A 136 2.04 10.18 11.34
C ILE A 136 0.97 11.22 11.60
N GLU A 137 -0.13 10.81 12.22
CA GLU A 137 -1.27 11.68 12.54
C GLU A 137 -1.81 11.35 13.93
N ALA A 138 -2.05 12.38 14.72
CA ALA A 138 -2.74 12.29 16.00
C ALA A 138 -4.01 13.15 15.98
N GLN A 139 -5.14 12.58 16.40
CA GLN A 139 -6.43 13.27 16.47
C GLN A 139 -7.06 13.08 17.86
N HIS A 140 -7.66 14.13 18.40
CA HIS A 140 -8.42 14.09 19.64
C HIS A 140 -9.84 14.61 19.40
N ASN A 141 -10.82 13.83 19.84
CA ASN A 141 -12.25 14.17 19.79
C ASN A 141 -12.73 14.43 21.21
N LEU A 142 -13.50 15.51 21.40
CA LEU A 142 -14.02 15.91 22.70
C LEU A 142 -15.42 16.50 22.57
N ALA A 143 -16.39 15.97 23.31
CA ALA A 143 -17.66 16.64 23.53
C ALA A 143 -17.47 17.77 24.56
N LEU A 144 -17.68 19.02 24.15
CA LEU A 144 -17.59 20.20 25.01
C LEU A 144 -19.00 20.66 25.43
N GLY A 145 -19.45 20.12 26.56
CA GLY A 145 -20.83 20.25 27.02
C GLY A 145 -21.79 19.37 26.22
N GLU A 146 -23.09 19.64 26.29
CA GLU A 146 -24.13 18.78 25.67
C GLU A 146 -24.34 19.04 24.18
N ARG A 147 -23.78 20.13 23.63
CA ARG A 147 -24.14 20.64 22.30
C ARG A 147 -22.98 20.83 21.34
N ASN A 148 -21.74 20.70 21.82
CA ASN A 148 -20.57 20.96 20.98
C ASN A 148 -19.67 19.74 20.92
N GLN A 149 -19.12 19.49 19.74
CA GLN A 149 -18.07 18.51 19.50
C GLN A 149 -16.88 19.27 18.93
N VAL A 150 -15.71 19.08 19.55
CA VAL A 150 -14.45 19.66 19.12
C VAL A 150 -13.55 18.53 18.68
N VAL A 151 -13.03 18.66 17.46
CA VAL A 151 -12.03 17.73 16.91
C VAL A 151 -10.82 18.56 16.52
N TRP A 152 -9.64 18.12 16.96
CA TRP A 152 -8.37 18.72 16.56
C TRP A 152 -7.31 17.65 16.41
N GLY A 153 -6.26 17.95 15.66
CA GLY A 153 -5.18 17.00 15.41
C GLY A 153 -3.92 17.65 14.85
N VAL A 154 -2.86 16.87 14.79
CA VAL A 154 -1.57 17.23 14.19
C VAL A 154 -1.11 16.07 13.32
N GLY A 155 -0.42 16.35 12.23
CA GLY A 155 0.19 15.32 11.41
C GLY A 155 1.39 15.84 10.65
N ASP A 156 2.25 14.92 10.25
CA ASP A 156 3.42 15.18 9.43
C ASP A 156 3.63 14.06 8.42
N ARG A 157 4.10 14.43 7.22
CA ARG A 157 4.38 13.49 6.14
C ARG A 157 5.68 13.82 5.45
N ILE A 158 6.55 12.82 5.36
CA ILE A 158 7.90 12.95 4.81
C ILE A 158 8.07 11.96 3.67
N TYR A 159 8.67 12.44 2.58
CA TYR A 159 8.99 11.66 1.40
C TYR A 159 10.50 11.58 1.19
N ARG A 160 10.99 10.41 0.80
CA ARG A 160 12.38 10.23 0.34
C ARG A 160 12.40 9.60 -1.03
N TYR A 161 13.03 10.28 -1.97
CA TYR A 161 13.09 9.85 -3.37
C TYR A 161 14.53 9.58 -3.81
N ASP A 162 14.74 8.49 -4.56
CA ASP A 162 16.03 8.16 -5.19
C ASP A 162 15.79 7.65 -6.63
N ILE A 163 16.32 8.35 -7.63
CA ILE A 163 16.19 8.01 -9.06
C ILE A 163 17.51 7.42 -9.58
N LYS A 164 17.41 6.39 -10.41
CA LYS A 164 18.53 5.78 -11.12
C LYS A 164 18.33 5.86 -12.65
N PRO A 165 19.39 6.13 -13.43
CA PRO A 165 20.69 6.62 -12.97
C PRO A 165 20.58 8.01 -12.35
N ARG A 166 21.51 8.39 -11.46
CA ARG A 166 21.57 9.76 -10.94
C ARG A 166 21.82 10.71 -12.10
N ILE A 167 20.80 11.42 -12.53
CA ILE A 167 20.93 12.50 -13.51
C ILE A 167 21.72 13.61 -12.80
N GLY A 168 22.88 13.97 -13.33
CA GLY A 168 23.69 15.05 -12.76
C GLY A 168 22.92 16.38 -12.71
N VAL A 169 23.37 17.29 -11.84
CA VAL A 169 22.79 18.62 -11.53
C VAL A 169 22.44 19.53 -12.70
N ALA A 170 22.75 19.15 -13.95
CA ALA A 170 22.46 19.94 -15.13
C ALA A 170 21.01 19.82 -15.64
N ASN A 171 20.29 18.72 -15.32
CA ASN A 171 19.01 18.41 -15.99
C ASN A 171 17.87 17.93 -15.07
N SER A 172 17.98 18.03 -13.73
CA SER A 172 16.86 17.71 -12.83
C SER A 172 16.29 18.97 -12.18
N LEU A 173 15.06 19.31 -12.54
CA LEU A 173 14.17 20.13 -11.72
C LEU A 173 13.66 19.24 -10.58
N LEU A 174 14.49 19.04 -9.56
CA LEU A 174 14.05 18.50 -8.28
C LEU A 174 13.34 19.65 -7.55
N TRP A 175 12.02 19.67 -7.61
CA TRP A 175 11.22 20.59 -6.81
C TRP A 175 11.11 20.01 -5.41
N ASP A 176 11.69 20.72 -4.44
CA ASP A 176 11.64 20.43 -3.01
C ASP A 176 10.66 21.42 -2.37
N PRO A 177 9.42 21.03 -2.05
CA PRO A 177 8.53 21.87 -1.26
C PRO A 177 8.93 21.79 0.21
N THR A 178 9.79 22.73 0.62
CA THR A 178 9.87 23.14 2.03
C THR A 178 8.64 23.92 2.42
#